data_AF-A0A832H3K2-F1
#
_entry.id   AF-A0A832H3K2-F1
#
_cell.length_a   1.000
_cell.length_b   1.000
_cell.length_c   1.000
_cell.angle_alpha   90.00
_cell.angle_beta   90.00
_cell.angle_gamma   90.00
#
_symmetry.space_group_name_H-M   'P 1'
#
loop_
_entity.id
_entity.type
_entity.pdbx_description
1 polymer ?
#
loop_
_entity_poly.entity_id
_entity_poly.type
_entity_poly.pdbx_seq_one_letter_code
_entity_poly.pdbx_strand_id
1 'polypeptide(L)'
;MKVGEIGEQALLQRLQAFCPAELVGDDAAVLTTQPGLVLVVTTDVLVDGVHFSDRTTAPEDAGWRAAAANLSDLAAMGASPTGLTVGLGLPGDTPVEWVERFYRGLVECLQTCNTVIVGGDVVRSPVITVSITAFGEAVPQRLLRRGN
;
A
#
# COMPACT_ATOMS: atom_id res chain seq x y z
N MET A 1 19.15 -11.84 -19.11
CA MET A 1 18.88 -10.68 -18.25
C MET A 1 17.95 -11.11 -17.14
N LYS A 2 18.37 -11.00 -15.88
CA LYS A 2 17.60 -11.31 -14.67
C LYS A 2 17.30 -10.01 -13.90
N VAL A 3 16.29 -10.00 -13.04
CA VAL A 3 15.90 -8.82 -12.23
C VAL A 3 17.09 -8.28 -11.42
N GLY A 4 17.87 -9.16 -10.78
CA GLY A 4 19.04 -8.75 -10.00
C GLY A 4 20.16 -8.10 -10.80
N GLU A 5 20.17 -8.22 -12.14
CA GLU A 5 21.19 -7.61 -13.01
C GLU A 5 20.85 -6.17 -13.40
N ILE A 6 19.56 -5.80 -13.38
CA ILE A 6 19.09 -4.47 -13.78
C ILE A 6 18.67 -3.60 -12.59
N GLY A 7 18.34 -4.22 -11.45
CA GLY A 7 17.84 -3.52 -10.28
C GLY A 7 16.42 -3.00 -10.44
N GLU A 8 15.89 -2.47 -9.33
CA GLU A 8 14.51 -2.05 -9.20
C GLU A 8 14.15 -0.88 -10.13
N GLN A 9 14.93 0.20 -10.12
CA GLN A 9 14.62 1.40 -10.88
C GLN A 9 14.56 1.15 -12.39
N ALA A 10 15.49 0.37 -12.93
CA ALA A 10 15.48 0.01 -14.34
C ALA A 10 14.34 -0.96 -14.69
N LEU A 11 13.95 -1.83 -13.76
CA LEU A 11 12.78 -2.68 -13.93
C LEU A 11 11.49 -1.85 -13.95
N LEU A 12 11.32 -0.88 -13.04
CA LEU A 12 10.17 0.02 -13.01
C LEU A 12 10.03 0.80 -14.33
N GLN A 13 11.13 1.36 -14.85
CA GLN A 13 11.12 2.04 -16.15
C GLN A 13 10.66 1.12 -17.30
N ARG A 14 11.05 -0.16 -17.27
CA ARG A 14 10.58 -1.14 -18.25
C ARG A 14 9.11 -1.47 -18.07
N LEU A 15 8.63 -1.55 -16.83
CA LEU A 15 7.22 -1.84 -16.53
C LEU A 15 6.29 -0.68 -16.90
N GLN A 16 6.76 0.57 -16.82
CA GLN A 16 6.01 1.75 -17.27
C GLN A 16 5.56 1.66 -18.74
N ALA A 17 6.28 0.91 -19.58
CA ALA A 17 5.88 0.68 -20.98
C ALA A 17 4.55 -0.10 -21.13
N PHE A 18 4.10 -0.78 -20.07
CA PHE A 18 2.82 -1.51 -20.04
C PHE A 18 1.69 -0.67 -19.40
N CYS A 19 1.98 0.54 -18.97
CA CYS A 19 1.03 1.42 -18.28
C CYS A 19 0.70 2.65 -19.15
N PRO A 20 -0.54 3.15 -19.10
CA PRO A 20 -0.84 4.48 -19.63
C PRO A 20 -0.03 5.53 -18.86
N ALA A 21 0.82 6.29 -19.56
CA ALA A 21 1.74 7.27 -18.96
C ALA A 21 1.02 8.38 -18.16
N GLU A 22 -0.25 8.64 -18.47
CA GLU A 22 -1.08 9.64 -17.79
C GLU A 22 -1.56 9.20 -16.40
N LEU A 23 -1.48 7.91 -16.09
CA LEU A 23 -1.99 7.31 -14.85
C LEU A 23 -0.90 6.88 -13.88
N VAL A 24 0.35 6.78 -14.34
CA VAL A 24 1.48 6.22 -13.59
C VAL A 24 2.65 7.21 -13.61
N GLY A 25 3.17 7.57 -12.43
CA GLY A 25 4.29 8.51 -12.30
C GLY A 25 4.27 9.40 -11.06
N ASP A 26 3.21 9.32 -10.25
CA ASP A 26 3.06 10.02 -8.97
C ASP A 26 2.98 9.03 -7.79
N ASP A 27 2.84 9.53 -6.57
CA ASP A 27 2.74 8.69 -5.36
C ASP A 27 1.51 7.76 -5.37
N ALA A 28 0.50 8.01 -6.21
CA ALA A 28 -0.64 7.10 -6.45
C ALA A 28 -1.26 7.25 -7.84
N ALA A 29 -2.01 6.24 -8.29
CA ALA A 29 -2.75 6.28 -9.56
C ALA A 29 -4.08 7.02 -9.42
N VAL A 30 -4.45 7.86 -10.40
CA VAL A 30 -5.70 8.64 -10.40
C VAL A 30 -6.65 8.14 -11.48
N LEU A 31 -7.82 7.65 -11.10
CA LEU A 31 -8.85 7.12 -11.98
C LEU A 31 -10.11 8.00 -11.94
N THR A 32 -10.59 8.43 -13.10
CA THR A 32 -11.87 9.16 -13.18
C THR A 32 -13.03 8.18 -13.04
N THR A 33 -13.83 8.31 -11.99
CA THR A 33 -14.98 7.42 -11.73
C THR A 33 -16.31 8.07 -12.12
N GLN A 34 -16.53 9.30 -11.65
CA GLN A 34 -17.72 10.10 -11.92
C GLN A 34 -17.34 11.55 -12.25
N PRO A 35 -18.19 12.31 -12.96
CA PRO A 35 -17.96 13.73 -13.16
C PRO A 35 -17.75 14.46 -11.83
N GLY A 36 -16.59 15.11 -11.66
CA GLY A 36 -16.26 15.90 -10.47
C GLY A 36 -15.57 15.14 -9.33
N LEU A 37 -15.36 13.83 -9.46
CA LEU A 37 -14.61 13.02 -8.49
C LEU A 37 -13.58 12.13 -9.20
N VAL A 38 -12.47 11.93 -8.52
CA VAL A 38 -11.47 10.94 -8.90
C VAL A 38 -11.22 9.97 -7.76
N LEU A 39 -10.95 8.72 -8.13
CA LEU A 39 -10.44 7.69 -7.25
C LEU A 39 -8.91 7.73 -7.30
N VAL A 40 -8.27 7.75 -6.15
CA VAL A 40 -6.82 7.67 -5.99
C VAL A 40 -6.49 6.32 -5.38
N VAL A 41 -5.54 5.60 -5.98
CA VAL A 41 -5.19 4.22 -5.58
C VAL A 41 -3.68 4.12 -5.42
N THR A 42 -3.22 3.72 -4.23
CA THR A 42 -1.82 3.36 -3.98
C THR A 42 -1.73 1.89 -3.57
N THR A 43 -0.55 1.29 -3.72
CA THR A 43 -0.26 -0.04 -3.23
C THR A 43 1.18 -0.15 -2.80
N ASP A 44 1.38 -0.64 -1.58
CA ASP A 44 2.69 -1.04 -1.07
C ASP A 44 2.76 -2.53 -0.83
N VAL A 45 3.97 -3.07 -0.99
CA VAL A 45 4.29 -4.46 -0.62
C VAL A 45 5.45 -4.47 0.36
N LEU A 46 5.23 -5.09 1.51
CA LEU A 46 6.22 -5.27 2.56
C LEU A 46 6.55 -6.76 2.68
N VAL A 47 7.84 -7.06 2.82
CA VAL A 47 8.35 -8.43 2.91
C VAL A 47 9.23 -8.54 4.13
N ASP A 48 8.98 -9.55 4.96
CA ASP A 48 9.81 -9.86 6.13
C ASP A 48 11.27 -10.15 5.72
N GLY A 49 12.21 -9.62 6.49
CA GLY A 49 13.64 -9.61 6.21
C GLY A 49 14.09 -8.56 5.19
N VAL A 50 13.17 -7.84 4.55
CA VAL A 50 13.46 -6.72 3.62
C VAL A 50 12.99 -5.38 4.18
N HIS A 51 11.72 -5.29 4.55
CA HIS A 51 11.08 -4.03 4.96
C HIS A 51 10.87 -3.94 6.47
N PHE A 52 10.66 -5.08 7.12
CA PHE A 52 10.54 -5.25 8.56
C PHE A 52 11.13 -6.60 8.96
N SER A 53 11.31 -6.80 10.26
CA SER A 53 11.61 -8.10 10.83
C SER A 53 11.21 -8.13 12.29
N ASP A 54 10.89 -9.31 12.81
CA ASP A 54 10.58 -9.50 14.25
C ASP A 54 11.73 -9.07 15.18
N ARG A 55 12.94 -8.94 14.64
CA ARG A 55 14.12 -8.46 15.39
C ARG A 55 14.14 -6.94 15.56
N THR A 56 13.47 -6.22 14.67
CA THR A 56 13.58 -4.76 14.56
C THR A 56 12.26 -4.05 14.75
N THR A 57 11.13 -4.76 14.63
CA THR A 57 9.81 -4.14 14.54
C THR A 57 8.78 -5.09 15.15
N ALA A 58 8.02 -4.62 16.13
CA ALA A 58 6.90 -5.39 16.65
C ALA A 58 5.80 -5.51 15.58
N PRO A 59 4.95 -6.55 15.62
CA PRO A 59 3.89 -6.72 14.62
C PRO A 59 2.94 -5.52 14.56
N GLU A 60 2.58 -4.94 15.70
CA GLU A 60 1.77 -3.71 15.77
C GLU A 60 2.43 -2.55 15.04
N ASP A 61 3.73 -2.32 15.27
CA ASP A 61 4.47 -1.24 14.62
C ASP A 61 4.57 -1.48 13.10
N ALA A 62 4.74 -2.73 12.68
CA ALA A 62 4.74 -3.11 11.28
C ALA A 62 3.37 -2.83 10.64
N GLY A 63 2.28 -3.19 11.33
CA GLY A 63 0.92 -2.90 10.91
C GLY A 63 0.65 -1.41 10.78
N TRP A 64 0.98 -0.63 11.81
CA TRP A 64 0.84 0.82 11.80
C TRP A 64 1.60 1.44 10.63
N ARG A 65 2.87 1.06 10.46
CA ARG A 65 3.73 1.60 9.39
C ARG A 65 3.19 1.25 8.00
N ALA A 66 2.66 0.05 7.82
CA ALA A 66 2.08 -0.39 6.56
C ALA A 66 0.85 0.45 6.16
N ALA A 67 -0.06 0.70 7.11
CA ALA A 67 -1.18 1.62 6.89
C ALA A 67 -0.70 3.06 6.66
N ALA A 68 0.21 3.55 7.50
CA ALA A 68 0.68 4.93 7.45
C ALA A 68 1.35 5.28 6.12
N ALA A 69 2.11 4.35 5.52
CA ALA A 69 2.72 4.54 4.20
C ALA A 69 1.65 4.80 3.13
N ASN A 70 0.66 3.91 3.01
CA ASN A 70 -0.42 4.05 2.04
C ASN A 70 -1.27 5.30 2.28
N LEU A 71 -1.57 5.62 3.53
CA LEU A 71 -2.33 6.83 3.88
C LEU A 71 -1.53 8.11 3.57
N SER A 72 -0.21 8.07 3.73
CA SER A 72 0.68 9.17 3.37
C SER A 72 0.65 9.44 1.86
N ASP A 73 0.66 8.41 1.02
CA ASP A 73 0.56 8.59 -0.43
C ASP A 73 -0.78 9.21 -0.84
N LEU A 74 -1.89 8.73 -0.25
CA LEU A 74 -3.21 9.33 -0.51
C LEU A 74 -3.23 10.81 -0.08
N ALA A 75 -2.67 11.12 1.09
CA ALA A 75 -2.58 12.50 1.57
C ALA A 75 -1.68 13.36 0.67
N ALA A 76 -0.58 12.81 0.16
CA ALA A 76 0.32 13.49 -0.77
C ALA A 76 -0.38 13.86 -2.08
N MET A 77 -1.39 13.08 -2.49
CA MET A 77 -2.23 13.35 -3.66
C MET A 77 -3.46 14.24 -3.35
N GLY A 78 -3.64 14.66 -2.10
CA GLY A 78 -4.80 15.45 -1.67
C GLY A 78 -6.10 14.63 -1.59
N ALA A 79 -5.99 13.30 -1.50
CA ALA A 79 -7.12 12.38 -1.43
C ALA A 79 -7.51 12.05 0.02
N SER A 80 -8.82 11.97 0.26
CA SER A 80 -9.38 11.48 1.52
C SER A 80 -9.52 9.95 1.45
N PRO A 81 -8.98 9.17 2.40
CA PRO A 81 -9.03 7.71 2.35
C PRO A 81 -10.46 7.19 2.52
N THR A 82 -10.86 6.24 1.68
CA THR A 82 -12.18 5.59 1.72
C THR A 82 -12.12 4.16 2.22
N GLY A 83 -10.96 3.50 2.10
CA GLY A 83 -10.71 2.18 2.68
C GLY A 83 -9.41 1.57 2.18
N LEU A 84 -9.06 0.40 2.73
CA LEU A 84 -7.94 -0.39 2.24
C LEU A 84 -8.22 -1.89 2.24
N THR A 85 -7.52 -2.61 1.37
CA THR A 85 -7.50 -4.08 1.36
C THR A 85 -6.13 -4.60 1.75
N VAL A 86 -6.10 -5.74 2.44
CA VAL A 86 -4.84 -6.40 2.88
C VAL A 86 -4.71 -7.78 2.25
N GLY A 87 -3.69 -7.98 1.43
CA GLY A 87 -3.23 -9.30 1.00
C GLY A 87 -2.12 -9.80 1.91
N LEU A 88 -2.27 -10.99 2.48
CA LEU A 88 -1.27 -11.61 3.35
C LEU A 88 -0.78 -12.93 2.80
N GLY A 89 0.52 -13.03 2.55
CA GLY A 89 1.23 -14.28 2.38
C GLY A 89 1.90 -14.68 3.68
N LEU A 90 1.57 -15.86 4.23
CA LEU A 90 2.08 -16.31 5.53
C LEU A 90 2.71 -17.71 5.47
N PRO A 91 3.87 -17.93 6.12
CA PRO A 91 4.32 -19.26 6.50
C PRO A 91 3.26 -20.00 7.32
N GLY A 92 3.19 -21.32 7.16
CA GLY A 92 2.17 -22.14 7.83
C GLY A 92 2.34 -22.25 9.34
N ASP A 93 3.51 -21.88 9.86
CA ASP A 93 3.90 -21.87 11.27
C ASP A 93 3.87 -20.46 11.88
N THR A 94 3.44 -19.43 11.14
CA THR A 94 3.25 -18.09 11.69
C THR A 94 2.20 -18.10 12.81
N PRO A 95 2.52 -17.60 14.02
CA PRO A 95 1.54 -17.52 15.10
C PRO A 95 0.35 -16.63 14.73
N VAL A 96 -0.87 -17.09 15.02
CA VAL A 96 -2.09 -16.28 14.81
C VAL A 96 -2.01 -14.96 15.58
N GLU A 97 -1.45 -14.98 16.79
CA GLU A 97 -1.25 -13.78 17.61
C GLU A 97 -0.42 -12.71 16.87
N TRP A 98 0.58 -13.12 16.08
CA TRP A 98 1.37 -12.18 15.27
C TRP A 98 0.47 -11.42 14.30
N VAL A 99 -0.44 -12.14 13.61
CA VAL A 99 -1.39 -11.56 12.65
C VAL A 99 -2.37 -10.63 13.35
N GLU A 100 -2.93 -11.04 14.49
CA GLU A 100 -3.86 -10.21 15.26
C GLU A 100 -3.22 -8.90 15.75
N ARG A 101 -1.96 -8.97 16.20
CA ARG A 101 -1.18 -7.81 16.63
C ARG A 101 -0.88 -6.88 15.44
N PHE A 102 -0.49 -7.44 14.30
CA PHE A 102 -0.32 -6.69 13.05
C PHE A 102 -1.60 -5.95 12.65
N TYR A 103 -2.75 -6.62 12.64
CA TYR A 103 -4.04 -6.00 12.34
C TYR A 103 -4.45 -4.94 13.38
N ARG A 104 -4.06 -5.10 14.64
CA ARG A 104 -4.31 -4.09 15.67
C ARG A 104 -3.59 -2.78 15.35
N GLY A 105 -2.30 -2.85 15.06
CA GLY A 105 -1.52 -1.67 14.67
C GLY A 105 -2.04 -1.02 13.38
N LEU A 106 -2.47 -1.81 12.40
CA LEU A 106 -3.17 -1.31 11.22
C LEU A 106 -4.41 -0.49 11.62
N VAL A 107 -5.34 -1.11 12.35
CA VAL A 107 -6.62 -0.49 12.72
C VAL A 107 -6.41 0.77 13.56
N GLU A 108 -5.48 0.76 14.50
CA GLU A 108 -5.13 1.93 15.30
C GLU A 108 -4.68 3.10 14.40
N CYS A 109 -3.88 2.83 13.36
CA CYS A 109 -3.48 3.84 12.39
C CYS A 109 -4.69 4.36 11.60
N LEU A 110 -5.55 3.48 11.09
CA LEU A 110 -6.71 3.86 10.27
C LEU A 110 -7.72 4.73 11.02
N GLN A 111 -7.88 4.50 12.33
CA GLN A 111 -8.74 5.32 13.18
C GLN A 111 -8.32 6.79 13.17
N THR A 112 -7.03 7.09 13.03
CA THR A 112 -6.54 8.49 12.95
C THR A 112 -7.01 9.23 11.69
N CYS A 113 -7.41 8.49 10.64
CA CYS A 113 -7.89 9.03 9.37
C CYS A 113 -9.36 8.68 9.07
N ASN A 114 -10.11 8.17 10.05
CA ASN A 114 -11.51 7.73 9.90
C ASN A 114 -11.74 6.77 8.73
N THR A 115 -10.81 5.83 8.52
CA THR A 115 -10.90 4.84 7.45
C THR A 115 -10.91 3.41 8.01
N VAL A 116 -11.14 2.42 7.15
CA VAL A 116 -11.35 1.02 7.55
C VAL A 116 -10.73 0.04 6.57
N ILE A 117 -10.54 -1.19 7.04
CA ILE A 117 -10.21 -2.34 6.19
C ILE A 117 -11.51 -2.81 5.53
N VAL A 118 -11.53 -2.85 4.20
CA VAL A 118 -12.73 -3.18 3.40
C VAL A 118 -12.65 -4.56 2.71
N GLY A 119 -11.53 -5.26 2.86
CA GLY A 119 -11.36 -6.60 2.31
C GLY A 119 -9.91 -7.07 2.36
N GLY A 120 -9.65 -8.18 1.70
CA GLY A 120 -8.33 -8.78 1.68
C GLY A 120 -8.33 -10.22 1.20
N ASP A 121 -7.14 -10.81 1.21
CA ASP A 121 -6.92 -12.23 0.91
C ASP A 121 -5.78 -12.77 1.78
N VAL A 122 -5.81 -14.07 2.07
CA VAL A 122 -4.76 -14.76 2.83
C VAL A 122 -4.33 -16.01 2.09
N VAL A 123 -3.04 -16.10 1.81
CA VAL A 123 -2.43 -17.22 1.11
C VAL A 123 -1.26 -17.79 1.90
N ARG A 124 -0.95 -19.06 1.65
CA ARG A 124 0.28 -19.67 2.16
C ARG A 124 1.48 -19.18 1.35
N SER A 125 2.53 -18.74 2.04
CA SER A 125 3.77 -18.22 1.46
C SER A 125 4.98 -18.72 2.25
N PRO A 126 6.17 -18.92 1.64
CA PRO A 126 7.38 -19.24 2.39
C PRO A 126 7.91 -18.07 3.25
N VAL A 127 7.48 -16.84 2.99
CA VAL A 127 7.92 -15.62 3.70
C VAL A 127 6.71 -14.74 3.99
N ILE A 128 6.68 -14.10 5.16
CA ILE A 128 5.62 -13.14 5.49
C ILE A 128 5.68 -11.98 4.49
N THR A 129 4.61 -11.81 3.73
CA THR A 129 4.45 -10.75 2.75
C THR A 129 3.11 -10.07 2.98
N VAL A 130 3.13 -8.75 3.07
CA VAL A 130 1.94 -7.91 3.22
C VAL A 130 1.83 -7.05 1.98
N SER A 131 0.72 -7.13 1.27
CA SER A 131 0.35 -6.17 0.23
C SER A 131 -0.83 -5.36 0.72
N ILE A 132 -0.72 -4.04 0.75
CA ILE A 132 -1.82 -3.16 1.08
C ILE A 132 -2.14 -2.33 -0.15
N THR A 133 -3.43 -2.25 -0.47
CA THR A 133 -3.95 -1.34 -1.47
C THR A 133 -4.93 -0.41 -0.78
N ALA A 134 -4.67 0.89 -0.83
CA ALA A 134 -5.55 1.90 -0.27
C ALA A 134 -6.25 2.70 -1.38
N PHE A 135 -7.50 3.05 -1.10
CA PHE A 135 -8.37 3.82 -1.95
C PHE A 135 -8.68 5.15 -1.27
N GLY A 136 -8.64 6.22 -2.05
CA GLY A 136 -9.07 7.54 -1.61
C GLY A 136 -9.83 8.28 -2.69
N GLU A 137 -10.54 9.32 -2.30
CA GLU A 137 -11.28 10.18 -3.22
C GLU A 137 -10.77 11.62 -3.15
N ALA A 138 -10.67 12.26 -4.30
CA ALA A 138 -10.35 13.68 -4.40
C ALA A 138 -11.25 14.36 -5.43
N VAL A 139 -11.44 15.67 -5.26
CA VAL A 139 -11.94 16.53 -6.35
C VAL A 139 -10.76 16.91 -7.23
N PRO A 140 -10.90 16.96 -8.58
CA PRO A 140 -9.78 17.25 -9.48
C PRO A 140 -8.98 18.51 -9.14
N GLN A 141 -9.64 19.54 -8.60
CA GLN A 141 -9.01 20.81 -8.21
C GLN A 141 -8.12 20.72 -6.98
N ARG A 142 -8.25 19.66 -6.17
CA ARG A 142 -7.44 19.42 -4.97
C ARG A 142 -6.38 18.34 -5.16
N LEU A 143 -6.33 17.72 -6.34
CA LEU A 143 -5.28 16.78 -6.66
C LEU A 143 -3.93 17.48 -6.68
N LEU A 144 -3.05 17.01 -5.82
CA LEU A 144 -1.64 17.36 -5.86
C LEU A 144 -0.94 16.37 -6.78
N ARG A 145 0.01 16.86 -7.57
CA ARG A 145 0.85 16.02 -8.42
C ARG A 145 2.31 16.42 -8.29
N ARG A 146 3.25 15.48 -8.33
CA ARG A 146 4.69 15.80 -8.35
C ARG A 146 5.02 16.67 -9.57
N GLY A 147 5.36 17.94 -9.31
CA GLY A 147 5.83 18.89 -10.34
C GLY A 147 5.01 20.17 -10.50
N ASN A 148 4.01 20.42 -9.65
CA ASN A 148 3.31 21.71 -9.54
C ASN A 148 3.79 22.52 -8.33
#